data_AF-A0A5P8K1K6-F1
#
_entry.id   AF-A0A5P8K1K6-F1
#
_cell.length_a   1.000
_cell.length_b   1.000
_cell.length_c   1.000
_cell.angle_alpha   90.00
_cell.angle_beta   90.00
_cell.angle_gamma   90.00
#
_symmetry.space_group_name_H-M   'P 1'
#
loop_
_entity.id
_entity.type
_entity.pdbx_description
1 polymer ?
#
loop_
_entity_poly.entity_id
_entity_poly.type
_entity_poly.pdbx_seq_one_letter_code
_entity_poly.pdbx_strand_id
1 'polypeptide(L)'
;MHPLAWWLWALGLATAASRTTNPLLLGLLVAVAGFVVATHRTDAPWARSYAAFVKLGLVVLVVRLGFAVVLGSPVPGTHTLFTLPEVPLPDWSQGIRLGGRVTAEGFLFALYDGLRLATLLICVGAANALANPARLLKSLPGALYEAGVAVVVAMTFAPHLVADVQRLRAARRLRGRPDRGVRGLLHVGLPVLEGALERSVALAAAMDSRGYGRTAQVPAPVRRTTAALTLGGLLGVCAGTYGVLTAEGGTYGLPVLLTGLAAALTGLRLGGRRSPRTRYRPDVWGVRAWLVAGSGVAVAALLIVCAAYDAAALHPGVVPLTSPSLPLGPAAAILLGLLPAFVVPTPPRSAPLESAPPRSAAPRSAAPTKERA
;
A
#
# COMPACT_ATOMS: atom_id res chain seq x y z
N MET A 1 14.13 -10.47 -5.94
CA MET A 1 13.19 -9.61 -6.71
C MET A 1 13.30 -8.16 -6.26
N HIS A 2 13.18 -7.22 -7.19
CA HIS A 2 13.21 -5.78 -6.91
C HIS A 2 11.85 -5.32 -6.35
N PRO A 3 11.78 -4.63 -5.20
CA PRO A 3 10.51 -4.24 -4.55
C PRO A 3 9.58 -3.40 -5.44
N LEU A 4 10.14 -2.48 -6.21
CA LEU A 4 9.37 -1.64 -7.14
C LEU A 4 8.63 -2.45 -8.22
N ALA A 5 9.12 -3.63 -8.62
CA ALA A 5 8.43 -4.44 -9.62
C ALA A 5 7.06 -4.94 -9.11
N TRP A 6 6.98 -5.32 -7.83
CA TRP A 6 5.72 -5.69 -7.20
C TRP A 6 4.76 -4.50 -7.07
N TRP A 7 5.28 -3.31 -6.80
CA TRP A 7 4.48 -2.08 -6.78
C TRP A 7 3.95 -1.73 -8.15
N LEU A 8 4.77 -1.76 -9.20
CA LEU A 8 4.33 -1.51 -10.57
C LEU A 8 3.28 -2.53 -11.00
N TRP A 9 3.49 -3.81 -10.66
CA TRP A 9 2.51 -4.85 -10.95
C TRP A 9 1.17 -4.60 -10.26
N ALA A 10 1.19 -4.32 -8.96
CA ALA A 10 -0.03 -4.06 -8.18
C ALA A 10 -0.73 -2.77 -8.59
N LEU A 11 0.01 -1.71 -8.93
CA LEU A 11 -0.53 -0.47 -9.49
C LEU A 11 -1.17 -0.72 -10.86
N GLY A 12 -0.59 -1.60 -11.68
CA GLY A 12 -1.20 -2.06 -12.93
C GLY A 12 -2.55 -2.74 -12.71
N LEU A 13 -2.62 -3.69 -11.78
CA LEU A 13 -3.89 -4.33 -11.40
C LEU A 13 -4.91 -3.33 -10.82
N ALA A 14 -4.47 -2.40 -9.98
CA ALA A 14 -5.33 -1.34 -9.46
C ALA A 14 -5.85 -0.41 -10.57
N THR A 15 -5.01 -0.10 -11.57
CA THR A 15 -5.39 0.69 -12.73
C THR A 15 -6.41 -0.07 -13.59
N ALA A 16 -6.26 -1.38 -13.76
CA ALA A 16 -7.27 -2.22 -14.41
C ALA A 16 -8.59 -2.25 -13.61
N ALA A 17 -8.54 -2.41 -12.29
CA ALA A 17 -9.72 -2.35 -11.42
C ALA A 17 -10.45 -1.00 -11.50
N SER A 18 -9.71 0.10 -11.68
CA SER A 18 -10.33 1.42 -11.83
C SER A 18 -11.06 1.60 -13.16
N ARG A 19 -10.87 0.70 -14.14
CA ARG A 19 -11.53 0.77 -15.47
C ARG A 19 -12.73 -0.15 -15.61
N THR A 20 -13.16 -0.86 -14.55
CA THR A 20 -14.30 -1.77 -14.62
C THR A 20 -15.16 -1.70 -13.37
N THR A 21 -16.47 -1.90 -13.56
CA THR A 21 -17.44 -2.15 -12.49
C THR A 21 -18.03 -3.56 -12.59
N ASN A 22 -17.54 -4.38 -13.52
CA ASN A 22 -18.00 -5.76 -13.70
C ASN A 22 -17.53 -6.61 -12.50
N PRO A 23 -18.45 -7.18 -11.69
CA PRO A 23 -18.10 -7.91 -10.48
C PRO A 23 -17.28 -9.18 -10.75
N LEU A 24 -17.45 -9.80 -11.93
CA LEU A 24 -16.71 -11.00 -12.30
C LEU A 24 -15.24 -10.67 -12.59
N LEU A 25 -14.97 -9.55 -13.28
CA LEU A 25 -13.60 -9.08 -13.56
C LEU A 25 -12.91 -8.59 -12.28
N LEU A 26 -13.63 -7.88 -11.41
CA LEU A 26 -13.12 -7.46 -10.10
C LEU A 26 -12.80 -8.68 -9.22
N GLY A 27 -13.69 -9.68 -9.18
CA GLY A 27 -13.44 -10.95 -8.51
C GLY A 27 -12.21 -11.68 -9.07
N LEU A 28 -12.04 -11.70 -10.39
CA LEU A 28 -10.86 -12.28 -11.04
C LEU A 28 -9.57 -11.53 -10.66
N LEU A 29 -9.57 -10.19 -10.63
CA LEU A 29 -8.44 -9.39 -10.17
C LEU A 29 -8.06 -9.70 -8.71
N VAL A 30 -9.06 -9.81 -7.83
CA VAL A 30 -8.86 -10.20 -6.43
C VAL A 30 -8.29 -11.62 -6.35
N ALA A 31 -8.79 -12.57 -7.15
CA ALA A 31 -8.30 -13.94 -7.19
C ALA A 31 -6.84 -14.01 -7.68
N VAL A 32 -6.49 -13.31 -8.76
CA VAL A 32 -5.11 -13.21 -9.28
C VAL A 32 -4.18 -12.60 -8.23
N ALA A 33 -4.59 -11.48 -7.62
CA ALA A 33 -3.81 -10.83 -6.58
C ALA A 33 -3.61 -11.75 -5.36
N GLY A 34 -4.68 -12.39 -4.90
CA GLY A 34 -4.66 -13.33 -3.78
C GLY A 34 -3.80 -14.56 -4.06
N PHE A 35 -3.86 -15.13 -5.26
CA PHE A 35 -3.06 -16.28 -5.66
C PHE A 35 -1.56 -15.96 -5.68
N VAL A 36 -1.17 -14.83 -6.28
CA VAL A 36 0.23 -14.39 -6.32
C VAL A 36 0.73 -14.10 -4.90
N VAL A 37 -0.07 -13.45 -4.06
CA VAL A 37 0.28 -13.24 -2.64
C VAL A 37 0.41 -14.55 -1.88
N ALA A 38 -0.52 -15.50 -2.06
CA ALA A 38 -0.48 -16.78 -1.35
C ALA A 38 0.75 -17.62 -1.70
N THR A 39 1.18 -17.57 -2.97
CA THR A 39 2.35 -18.32 -3.47
C THR A 39 3.68 -17.66 -3.12
N HIS A 40 3.73 -16.32 -3.03
CA HIS A 40 4.98 -15.56 -2.90
C HIS A 40 5.15 -14.77 -1.59
N ARG A 41 4.17 -14.81 -0.68
CA ARG A 41 4.31 -14.18 0.64
C ARG A 41 5.44 -14.86 1.43
N THR A 42 6.28 -14.04 2.06
CA THR A 42 7.30 -14.51 3.02
C THR A 42 6.68 -14.64 4.42
N ASP A 43 7.25 -15.43 5.32
CA ASP A 43 6.76 -15.64 6.72
C ASP A 43 6.91 -14.41 7.65
N ALA A 44 7.03 -13.22 7.08
CA ALA A 44 7.36 -12.02 7.80
C ALA A 44 6.13 -11.23 8.27
N PRO A 45 6.26 -10.35 9.29
CA PRO A 45 5.12 -9.64 9.87
C PRO A 45 4.31 -8.81 8.84
N TRP A 46 4.97 -8.26 7.83
CA TRP A 46 4.33 -7.48 6.75
C TRP A 46 3.46 -8.34 5.82
N ALA A 47 3.67 -9.66 5.76
CA ALA A 47 2.83 -10.54 4.93
C ALA A 47 1.39 -10.64 5.44
N ARG A 48 1.15 -10.33 6.72
CA ARG A 48 -0.20 -10.21 7.28
C ARG A 48 -0.96 -8.97 6.80
N SER A 49 -0.27 -8.02 6.17
CA SER A 49 -0.90 -6.80 5.65
C SER A 49 -1.98 -7.13 4.63
N TYR A 50 -1.78 -8.13 3.76
CA TYR A 50 -2.80 -8.52 2.78
C TYR A 50 -4.14 -8.85 3.43
N ALA A 51 -4.14 -9.67 4.48
CA ALA A 51 -5.35 -10.01 5.22
C ALA A 51 -6.00 -8.79 5.89
N ALA A 52 -5.21 -7.83 6.38
CA ALA A 52 -5.72 -6.58 6.93
C ALA A 52 -6.39 -5.70 5.86
N PHE A 53 -5.79 -5.59 4.67
CA PHE A 53 -6.34 -4.85 3.54
C PHE A 53 -7.60 -5.51 2.96
N VAL A 54 -7.66 -6.85 2.90
CA VAL A 54 -8.89 -7.58 2.53
C VAL A 54 -10.01 -7.31 3.54
N LYS A 55 -9.73 -7.38 4.84
CA LYS A 55 -10.71 -7.06 5.89
C LYS A 55 -11.18 -5.60 5.79
N LEU A 56 -10.26 -4.67 5.58
CA LEU A 56 -10.58 -3.26 5.40
C LEU A 56 -11.45 -3.05 4.14
N GLY A 57 -11.16 -3.72 3.03
CA GLY A 57 -11.97 -3.69 1.81
C GLY A 57 -13.38 -4.23 2.03
N LEU A 58 -13.51 -5.31 2.79
CA LEU A 58 -14.81 -5.87 3.17
C LEU A 58 -15.59 -4.88 4.06
N VAL A 59 -14.94 -4.24 5.03
CA VAL A 59 -15.57 -3.21 5.88
C VAL A 59 -16.06 -2.04 5.03
N VAL A 60 -15.23 -1.53 4.11
CA VAL A 60 -15.62 -0.45 3.18
C VAL A 60 -16.83 -0.85 2.34
N LEU A 61 -16.84 -2.09 1.82
CA LEU A 61 -17.97 -2.62 1.06
C LEU A 61 -19.26 -2.65 1.89
N VAL A 62 -19.20 -3.21 3.10
CA VAL A 62 -20.36 -3.32 4.00
C VAL A 62 -20.88 -1.94 4.40
N VAL A 63 -19.99 -1.02 4.76
CA VAL A 63 -20.36 0.36 5.10
C VAL A 63 -21.01 1.05 3.90
N ARG A 64 -20.47 0.86 2.69
CA ARG A 64 -21.03 1.44 1.46
C ARG A 64 -22.42 0.88 1.14
N LEU A 65 -22.61 -0.43 1.30
CA LEU A 65 -23.92 -1.08 1.15
C LEU A 65 -24.91 -0.57 2.21
N GLY A 66 -24.47 -0.42 3.46
CA GLY A 66 -25.27 0.16 4.53
C GLY A 66 -25.72 1.59 4.21
N PHE A 67 -24.82 2.43 3.73
CA PHE A 67 -25.18 3.78 3.27
C PHE A 67 -26.16 3.76 2.09
N ALA A 68 -25.97 2.87 1.12
CA ALA A 68 -26.90 2.75 -0.01
C ALA A 68 -28.31 2.28 0.42
N VAL A 69 -28.39 1.45 1.46
CA VAL A 69 -29.65 0.99 2.05
C VAL A 69 -30.33 2.11 2.87
N VAL A 70 -29.56 2.89 3.63
CA VAL A 70 -30.08 3.93 4.53
C VAL A 70 -30.41 5.24 3.81
N LEU A 71 -29.57 5.70 2.88
CA LEU A 71 -29.78 6.94 2.13
C LEU A 71 -30.58 6.73 0.83
N GLY A 72 -30.91 5.48 0.50
CA GLY A 72 -31.44 5.12 -0.80
C GLY A 72 -30.41 5.25 -1.93
N SER A 73 -30.78 4.79 -3.12
CA SER A 73 -29.97 4.93 -4.33
C SER A 73 -30.60 5.97 -5.27
N PRO A 74 -29.80 6.84 -5.92
CA PRO A 74 -30.30 7.73 -6.96
C PRO A 74 -30.66 6.99 -8.26
N VAL A 75 -30.37 5.69 -8.36
CA VAL A 75 -30.63 4.87 -9.55
C VAL A 75 -32.13 4.51 -9.60
N PRO A 76 -32.83 4.80 -10.71
CA PRO A 76 -34.20 4.33 -10.92
C PRO A 76 -34.24 2.81 -10.90
N GLY A 77 -35.09 2.22 -10.05
CA GLY A 77 -35.24 0.76 -9.99
C GLY A 77 -36.71 0.37 -10.01
N THR A 78 -37.01 -0.69 -10.75
CA THR A 78 -38.37 -1.25 -10.85
C THR A 78 -38.57 -2.39 -9.84
N HIS A 79 -37.49 -3.05 -9.41
CA HIS A 79 -37.55 -4.19 -8.50
C HIS A 79 -37.26 -3.79 -7.07
N THR A 80 -38.29 -3.67 -6.23
CA THR A 80 -38.11 -3.40 -4.80
C THR A 80 -37.84 -4.64 -3.99
N LEU A 81 -36.77 -4.60 -3.19
CA LEU A 81 -36.40 -5.65 -2.25
C LEU A 81 -37.12 -5.47 -0.90
N PHE A 82 -37.06 -4.26 -0.34
CA PHE A 82 -37.67 -3.94 0.95
C PHE A 82 -37.92 -2.43 1.08
N THR A 83 -38.85 -2.05 1.95
CA THR A 83 -39.22 -0.65 2.20
C THR A 83 -38.90 -0.27 3.64
N LEU A 84 -37.98 0.67 3.82
CA LEU A 84 -37.72 1.27 5.14
C LEU A 84 -38.70 2.43 5.37
N PRO A 85 -39.15 2.66 6.62
CA PRO A 85 -39.98 3.82 6.95
C PRO A 85 -39.25 5.11 6.57
N GLU A 86 -39.89 5.92 5.73
CA GLU A 86 -39.34 7.20 5.28
C GLU A 86 -39.43 8.21 6.44
N VAL A 87 -38.31 8.82 6.79
CA VAL A 87 -38.31 9.98 7.69
C VAL A 87 -38.41 11.21 6.80
N PRO A 88 -39.50 11.99 6.86
CA PRO A 88 -39.63 13.21 6.08
C PRO A 88 -38.54 14.18 6.52
N LEU A 89 -37.62 14.46 5.61
CA LEU A 89 -36.54 15.40 5.82
C LEU A 89 -36.98 16.80 5.40
N PRO A 90 -36.54 17.87 6.08
CA PRO A 90 -36.97 19.23 5.75
C PRO A 90 -36.44 19.69 4.38
N ASP A 91 -37.13 20.65 3.76
CA ASP A 91 -36.96 21.06 2.36
C ASP A 91 -35.53 21.47 1.93
N TRP A 92 -34.66 21.81 2.88
CA TRP A 92 -33.24 22.10 2.60
C TRP A 92 -32.40 20.85 2.28
N SER A 93 -32.96 19.65 2.45
CA SER A 93 -32.31 18.36 2.23
C SER A 93 -33.00 17.48 1.19
N GLN A 94 -33.65 18.10 0.20
CA GLN A 94 -34.37 17.43 -0.91
C GLN A 94 -33.50 16.49 -1.79
N GLY A 95 -32.18 16.45 -1.59
CA GLY A 95 -31.27 15.49 -2.24
C GLY A 95 -30.95 14.22 -1.43
N ILE A 96 -31.35 14.13 -0.17
CA ILE A 96 -31.05 13.01 0.72
C ILE A 96 -32.37 12.43 1.22
N ARG A 97 -32.66 11.16 0.90
CA ARG A 97 -33.82 10.45 1.46
C ARG A 97 -33.31 9.50 2.54
N LEU A 98 -33.66 9.71 3.81
CA LEU A 98 -33.40 8.71 4.84
C LEU A 98 -34.54 7.68 4.81
N GLY A 99 -34.22 6.45 4.41
CA GLY A 99 -35.17 5.36 4.24
C GLY A 99 -35.85 5.36 2.86
N GLY A 100 -36.93 4.59 2.73
CA GLY A 100 -37.69 4.42 1.51
C GLY A 100 -37.51 3.06 0.82
N ARG A 101 -37.91 3.00 -0.45
CA ARG A 101 -37.88 1.78 -1.26
C ARG A 101 -36.44 1.43 -1.64
N VAL A 102 -35.92 0.32 -1.13
CA VAL A 102 -34.61 -0.22 -1.53
C VAL A 102 -34.81 -1.10 -2.74
N THR A 103 -34.24 -0.68 -3.87
CA THR A 103 -34.34 -1.36 -5.16
C THR A 103 -33.14 -2.30 -5.38
N ALA A 104 -33.36 -3.39 -6.12
CA ALA A 104 -32.32 -4.34 -6.47
C ALA A 104 -31.23 -3.68 -7.35
N GLU A 105 -31.64 -2.80 -8.25
CA GLU A 105 -30.79 -2.02 -9.15
C GLU A 105 -29.88 -1.08 -8.36
N GLY A 106 -30.44 -0.36 -7.39
CA GLY A 106 -29.70 0.55 -6.52
C GLY A 106 -28.71 -0.19 -5.63
N PHE A 107 -29.11 -1.34 -5.09
CA PHE A 107 -28.25 -2.20 -4.28
C PHE A 107 -27.09 -2.79 -5.10
N LEU A 108 -27.36 -3.31 -6.30
CA LEU A 108 -26.33 -3.85 -7.19
C LEU A 108 -25.37 -2.77 -7.67
N PHE A 109 -25.87 -1.57 -7.97
CA PHE A 109 -25.01 -0.42 -8.29
C PHE A 109 -24.03 -0.15 -7.16
N ALA A 110 -24.52 -0.01 -5.92
CA ALA A 110 -23.66 0.21 -4.75
C ALA A 110 -22.70 -0.96 -4.49
N LEU A 111 -23.13 -2.20 -4.74
CA LEU A 111 -22.31 -3.40 -4.62
C LEU A 111 -21.15 -3.38 -5.61
N TYR A 112 -21.40 -3.13 -6.89
CA TYR A 112 -20.38 -3.12 -7.95
C TYR A 112 -19.34 -2.03 -7.70
N ASP A 113 -19.83 -0.85 -7.32
CA ASP A 113 -18.99 0.30 -7.07
C ASP A 113 -18.20 0.14 -5.75
N GLY A 114 -18.80 -0.48 -4.73
CA GLY A 114 -18.12 -0.87 -3.50
C GLY A 114 -17.05 -1.93 -3.74
N LEU A 115 -17.34 -2.93 -4.58
CA LEU A 115 -16.40 -4.00 -4.94
C LEU A 115 -15.19 -3.44 -5.68
N ARG A 116 -15.38 -2.40 -6.53
CA ARG A 116 -14.28 -1.68 -7.18
C ARG A 116 -13.34 -1.04 -6.16
N LEU A 117 -13.88 -0.32 -5.17
CA LEU A 117 -13.07 0.27 -4.08
C LEU A 117 -12.36 -0.80 -3.25
N ALA A 118 -13.05 -1.89 -2.90
CA ALA A 118 -12.46 -3.01 -2.17
C ALA A 118 -11.30 -3.64 -2.96
N THR A 119 -11.46 -3.82 -4.27
CA THR A 119 -10.43 -4.37 -5.16
C THR A 119 -9.19 -3.48 -5.21
N LEU A 120 -9.37 -2.16 -5.36
CA LEU A 120 -8.26 -1.19 -5.32
C LEU A 120 -7.45 -1.32 -4.03
N LEU A 121 -8.17 -1.44 -2.90
CA LEU A 121 -7.55 -1.58 -1.59
C LEU A 121 -6.82 -2.93 -1.42
N ILE A 122 -7.37 -4.01 -1.97
CA ILE A 122 -6.74 -5.33 -2.00
C ILE A 122 -5.46 -5.32 -2.85
N CYS A 123 -5.44 -4.62 -4.00
CA CYS A 123 -4.24 -4.44 -4.82
C CYS A 123 -3.12 -3.73 -4.03
N VAL A 124 -3.45 -2.67 -3.29
CA VAL A 124 -2.50 -1.99 -2.38
C VAL A 124 -2.01 -2.94 -1.28
N GLY A 125 -2.91 -3.75 -0.73
CA GLY A 125 -2.57 -4.82 0.21
C GLY A 125 -1.59 -5.84 -0.36
N ALA A 126 -1.77 -6.23 -1.62
CA ALA A 126 -0.88 -7.15 -2.32
C ALA A 126 0.53 -6.55 -2.50
N ALA A 127 0.63 -5.28 -2.90
CA ALA A 127 1.90 -4.57 -3.00
C ALA A 127 2.66 -4.59 -1.67
N ASN A 128 1.99 -4.27 -0.57
CA ASN A 128 2.58 -4.22 0.77
C ASN A 128 2.96 -5.60 1.32
N ALA A 129 2.24 -6.65 0.94
CA ALA A 129 2.56 -8.02 1.35
C ALA A 129 3.75 -8.62 0.59
N LEU A 130 3.91 -8.25 -0.69
CA LEU A 130 4.95 -8.79 -1.58
C LEU A 130 6.25 -7.95 -1.56
N ALA A 131 6.17 -6.65 -1.31
CA ALA A 131 7.32 -5.76 -1.28
C ALA A 131 7.81 -5.50 0.16
N ASN A 132 9.09 -5.77 0.43
CA ASN A 132 9.72 -5.39 1.70
C ASN A 132 9.88 -3.86 1.77
N PRO A 133 9.24 -3.16 2.74
CA PRO A 133 9.27 -1.71 2.84
C PRO A 133 10.68 -1.16 3.06
N ALA A 134 11.50 -1.83 3.87
CA ALA A 134 12.89 -1.42 4.10
C ALA A 134 13.75 -1.54 2.83
N ARG A 135 13.50 -2.54 1.98
CA ARG A 135 14.17 -2.66 0.67
C ARG A 135 13.68 -1.61 -0.32
N LEU A 136 12.39 -1.28 -0.29
CA LEU A 136 11.83 -0.21 -1.10
C LEU A 136 12.51 1.13 -0.78
N LEU A 137 12.67 1.47 0.51
CA LEU A 137 13.41 2.66 0.93
C LEU A 137 14.87 2.66 0.49
N LYS A 138 15.55 1.52 0.52
CA LYS A 138 16.93 1.39 0.01
C LYS A 138 17.03 1.59 -1.51
N SER A 139 15.93 1.34 -2.24
CA SER A 139 15.87 1.51 -3.69
C SER A 139 15.54 2.94 -4.14
N LEU A 140 15.16 3.85 -3.21
CA LEU A 140 14.86 5.25 -3.52
C LEU A 140 16.08 5.95 -4.17
N PRO A 141 15.83 6.86 -5.13
CA PRO A 141 16.89 7.64 -5.78
C PRO A 141 17.66 8.47 -4.75
N GLY A 142 18.94 8.75 -5.03
CA GLY A 142 19.81 9.53 -4.14
C GLY A 142 19.29 10.94 -3.83
N ALA A 143 18.42 11.50 -4.69
CA ALA A 143 17.74 12.77 -4.45
C ALA A 143 16.89 12.77 -3.17
N LEU A 144 16.37 11.61 -2.76
CA LEU A 144 15.55 11.44 -1.56
C LEU A 144 16.39 10.91 -0.38
N TYR A 145 17.71 11.09 -0.40
CA TYR A 145 18.59 10.52 0.62
C TYR A 145 18.23 10.97 2.03
N GLU A 146 18.09 12.27 2.24
CA GLU A 146 17.79 12.86 3.55
C GLU A 146 16.44 12.35 4.08
N ALA A 147 15.41 12.38 3.24
CA ALA A 147 14.11 11.81 3.56
C ALA A 147 14.19 10.29 3.84
N GLY A 148 14.96 9.55 3.05
CA GLY A 148 15.14 8.11 3.21
C GLY A 148 15.85 7.75 4.51
N VAL A 149 16.90 8.49 4.90
CA VAL A 149 17.57 8.32 6.20
C VAL A 149 16.61 8.63 7.33
N ALA A 150 15.88 9.74 7.26
CA ALA A 150 14.88 10.09 8.28
C ALA A 150 13.85 8.99 8.47
N VAL A 151 13.32 8.40 7.39
CA VAL A 151 12.33 7.32 7.48
C VAL A 151 12.96 6.01 7.98
N VAL A 152 14.17 5.66 7.56
CA VAL A 152 14.87 4.46 8.07
C VAL A 152 15.15 4.59 9.57
N VAL A 153 15.60 5.77 10.01
CA VAL A 153 15.77 6.11 11.42
C VAL A 153 14.42 5.96 12.13
N ALA A 154 13.36 6.62 11.65
CA ALA A 154 12.03 6.54 12.25
C ALA A 154 11.51 5.09 12.38
N MET A 155 11.65 4.26 11.34
CA MET A 155 11.24 2.85 11.40
C MET A 155 12.05 2.02 12.40
N THR A 156 13.32 2.40 12.64
CA THR A 156 14.17 1.73 13.64
C THR A 156 13.81 2.19 15.05
N PHE A 157 13.55 3.49 15.25
CA PHE A 157 13.20 4.04 16.56
C PHE A 157 11.76 3.77 16.98
N ALA A 158 10.82 3.62 16.05
CA ALA A 158 9.41 3.34 16.33
C ALA A 158 9.20 2.14 17.30
N PRO A 159 9.76 0.93 17.07
CA PRO A 159 9.60 -0.17 18.00
C PRO A 159 10.21 0.11 19.38
N HIS A 160 11.31 0.87 19.45
CA HIS A 160 11.91 1.27 20.72
C HIS A 160 10.99 2.20 21.52
N LEU A 161 10.39 3.19 20.87
CA LEU A 161 9.41 4.10 21.50
C LEU A 161 8.19 3.35 22.01
N VAL A 162 7.68 2.37 21.25
CA VAL A 162 6.57 1.52 21.70
C VAL A 162 6.96 0.73 22.96
N ALA A 163 8.16 0.15 22.99
CA ALA A 163 8.65 -0.57 24.16
C ALA A 163 8.83 0.34 25.38
N ASP A 164 9.32 1.58 25.20
CA ASP A 164 9.42 2.56 26.29
C ASP A 164 8.05 2.95 26.85
N VAL A 165 7.08 3.21 25.97
CA VAL A 165 5.70 3.49 26.36
C VAL A 165 5.12 2.33 27.16
N GLN A 166 5.33 1.09 26.72
CA GLN A 166 4.85 -0.10 27.41
C GLN A 166 5.50 -0.24 28.80
N ARG A 167 6.82 -0.08 28.90
CA ARG A 167 7.55 -0.11 30.18
C ARG A 167 7.06 0.98 31.15
N LEU A 168 6.86 2.20 30.66
CA LEU A 168 6.42 3.32 31.48
C LEU A 168 4.95 3.21 31.92
N ARG A 169 4.09 2.59 31.10
CA ARG A 169 2.73 2.23 31.51
C ARG A 169 2.75 1.15 32.60
N ALA A 170 3.57 0.11 32.43
CA ALA A 170 3.70 -0.97 33.43
C ALA A 170 4.22 -0.44 34.78
N ALA A 171 5.28 0.38 34.77
CA ALA A 171 5.84 0.98 35.99
C ALA A 171 4.83 1.86 36.74
N ARG A 172 3.92 2.54 36.04
CA ARG A 172 2.86 3.34 36.69
C ARG A 172 1.72 2.52 37.22
N ARG A 173 1.34 1.44 36.53
CA ARG A 173 0.38 0.47 37.07
C ARG A 173 0.87 -0.11 38.39
N LEU A 174 2.16 -0.44 38.50
CA LEU A 174 2.78 -0.90 39.74
C LEU A 174 2.80 0.17 40.85
N ARG A 175 2.77 1.46 40.48
CA ARG A 175 2.71 2.60 41.43
C ARG A 175 1.28 3.04 41.75
N GLY A 176 0.25 2.27 41.35
CA GLY A 176 -1.16 2.61 41.56
C GLY A 176 -1.62 3.89 40.83
N ARG A 177 -0.84 4.39 39.87
CA ARG A 177 -1.13 5.63 39.16
C ARG A 177 -2.02 5.34 37.95
N PRO A 178 -3.03 6.17 37.67
CA PRO A 178 -3.90 6.00 36.51
C PRO A 178 -3.08 6.14 35.22
N ASP A 179 -3.24 5.16 34.33
CA ASP A 179 -2.52 5.07 33.05
C ASP A 179 -3.41 5.40 31.84
N ARG A 180 -4.70 5.70 32.06
CA ARG A 180 -5.71 6.06 31.06
C ARG A 180 -6.12 7.54 31.18
N GLY A 181 -6.52 8.14 30.05
CA GLY A 181 -6.97 9.53 29.96
C GLY A 181 -5.88 10.53 29.54
N VAL A 182 -6.28 11.77 29.27
CA VAL A 182 -5.41 12.84 28.73
C VAL A 182 -4.24 13.17 29.66
N ARG A 183 -4.51 13.25 30.98
CA ARG A 183 -3.46 13.44 32.01
C ARG A 183 -2.50 12.25 32.06
N GLY A 184 -3.01 11.02 31.99
CA GLY A 184 -2.19 9.82 31.89
C GLY A 184 -1.27 9.87 30.66
N LEU A 185 -1.83 10.28 29.51
CA LEU A 185 -1.10 10.42 28.24
C LEU A 185 0.04 11.44 28.35
N LEU A 186 -0.20 12.64 28.91
CA LEU A 186 0.84 13.66 29.10
C LEU A 186 1.99 13.16 29.97
N HIS A 187 1.69 12.45 31.06
CA HIS A 187 2.71 11.86 31.93
C HIS A 187 3.41 10.64 31.31
N VAL A 188 2.84 9.96 30.30
CA VAL A 188 3.59 8.96 29.50
C VAL A 188 4.47 9.68 28.49
N GLY A 189 3.89 10.68 27.83
CA GLY A 189 4.43 11.30 26.62
C GLY A 189 5.66 12.11 26.93
N LEU A 190 5.65 12.92 27.99
CA LEU A 190 6.77 13.81 28.31
C LEU A 190 8.09 13.03 28.55
N PRO A 191 8.14 11.99 29.40
CA PRO A 191 9.38 11.22 29.59
C PRO A 191 9.81 10.43 28.35
N VAL A 192 8.85 9.98 27.53
CA VAL A 192 9.17 9.28 26.27
C VAL A 192 9.74 10.23 25.24
N LEU A 193 9.24 11.48 25.18
CA LEU A 193 9.77 12.53 24.33
C LEU A 193 11.17 12.95 24.77
N GLU A 194 11.39 13.13 26.08
CA GLU A 194 12.71 13.39 26.66
C GLU A 194 13.71 12.29 26.27
N GLY A 195 13.37 11.02 26.51
CA GLY A 195 14.22 9.90 26.10
C GLY A 195 14.35 9.74 24.58
N ALA A 196 13.40 10.24 23.78
CA ALA A 196 13.53 10.31 22.33
C ALA A 196 14.50 11.41 21.89
N LEU A 197 14.49 12.56 22.57
CA LEU A 197 15.40 13.68 22.32
C LEU A 197 16.85 13.32 22.68
N GLU A 198 17.08 12.69 23.84
CA GLU A 198 18.43 12.23 24.21
C GLU A 198 18.99 11.25 23.16
N ARG A 199 18.17 10.30 22.70
CA ARG A 199 18.55 9.34 21.66
C ARG A 199 18.74 9.99 20.30
N SER A 200 17.95 11.00 19.94
CA SER A 200 18.12 11.70 18.66
C SER A 200 19.43 12.52 18.65
N VAL A 201 19.78 13.16 19.77
CA VAL A 201 21.07 13.85 19.97
C VAL A 201 22.23 12.87 19.90
N ALA A 202 22.16 11.75 20.62
CA ALA A 202 23.19 10.71 20.58
C ALA A 202 23.36 10.11 19.17
N LEU A 203 22.26 9.86 18.46
CA LEU A 203 22.29 9.39 17.08
C LEU A 203 22.91 10.44 16.15
N ALA A 204 22.55 11.71 16.30
CA ALA A 204 23.11 12.79 15.49
C ALA A 204 24.63 12.89 15.66
N ALA A 205 25.14 12.83 16.89
CA ALA A 205 26.58 12.81 17.18
C ALA A 205 27.27 11.56 16.57
N ALA A 206 26.64 10.39 16.66
CA ALA A 206 27.15 9.17 16.05
C ALA A 206 27.10 9.19 14.50
N MET A 207 26.16 9.93 13.91
CA MET A 207 26.07 10.14 12.47
C MET A 207 27.17 11.10 11.99
N ASP A 208 27.39 12.20 12.70
CA ASP A 208 28.42 13.19 12.37
C ASP A 208 29.83 12.59 12.43
N SER A 209 30.14 11.81 13.48
CA SER A 209 31.44 11.11 13.59
C SER A 209 31.68 10.08 12.48
N ARG A 210 30.62 9.50 11.91
CA ARG A 210 30.70 8.60 10.73
C ARG A 210 30.74 9.35 9.40
N GLY A 211 30.72 10.68 9.42
CA GLY A 211 30.76 11.54 8.23
C GLY A 211 29.43 11.66 7.47
N TYR A 212 28.29 11.34 8.12
CA TYR A 212 26.97 11.65 7.55
C TYR A 212 26.79 13.17 7.45
N GLY A 213 26.10 13.64 6.40
CA GLY A 213 25.83 15.08 6.20
C GLY A 213 26.84 15.81 5.31
N ARG A 214 27.94 15.18 4.90
CA ARG A 214 28.82 15.71 3.84
C ARG A 214 28.09 15.69 2.49
N THR A 215 27.41 16.78 2.17
CA THR A 215 26.86 17.01 0.84
C THR A 215 27.97 17.40 -0.13
N ALA A 216 27.99 16.81 -1.32
CA ALA A 216 28.82 17.34 -2.40
C ALA A 216 28.47 18.82 -2.62
N GLN A 217 29.46 19.69 -2.78
CA GLN A 217 29.19 21.09 -3.14
C GLN A 217 28.63 21.14 -4.56
N VAL A 218 27.35 21.49 -4.69
CA VAL A 218 26.64 21.52 -5.98
C VAL A 218 26.41 22.97 -6.39
N PRO A 219 26.74 23.36 -7.64
CA PRO A 219 26.43 24.68 -8.16
C PRO A 219 24.94 25.02 -8.00
N ALA A 220 24.65 26.26 -7.58
CA ALA A 220 23.29 26.80 -7.47
C ALA A 220 22.38 26.56 -8.69
N PRO A 221 22.84 26.69 -9.96
CA PRO A 221 21.97 26.44 -11.12
C PRO A 221 21.51 24.98 -11.19
N VAL A 222 22.39 24.03 -10.90
CA VAL A 222 22.05 22.60 -10.90
C VAL A 222 21.02 22.29 -9.82
N ARG A 223 21.15 22.90 -8.63
CA ARG A 223 20.16 22.79 -7.55
C ARG A 223 18.77 23.27 -8.01
N ARG A 224 18.70 24.46 -8.61
CA ARG A 224 17.45 25.06 -9.11
C ARG A 224 16.82 24.25 -10.24
N THR A 225 17.58 23.77 -11.22
CA THR A 225 17.04 22.96 -12.33
C THR A 225 16.47 21.64 -11.84
N THR A 226 17.11 21.00 -10.85
CA THR A 226 16.56 19.78 -10.26
C THR A 226 15.30 20.04 -9.44
N ALA A 227 15.24 21.12 -8.67
CA ALA A 227 14.01 21.51 -7.97
C ALA A 227 12.88 21.81 -8.97
N ALA A 228 13.16 22.57 -10.04
CA ALA A 228 12.19 22.88 -11.08
C ALA A 228 11.72 21.62 -11.83
N LEU A 229 12.62 20.73 -12.23
CA LEU A 229 12.29 19.47 -12.91
C LEU A 229 11.49 18.52 -12.02
N THR A 230 11.84 18.41 -10.73
CA THR A 230 11.11 17.54 -9.80
C THR A 230 9.72 18.10 -9.47
N LEU A 231 9.62 19.38 -9.09
CA LEU A 231 8.33 20.00 -8.78
C LEU A 231 7.45 20.13 -10.02
N GLY A 232 8.00 20.64 -11.13
CA GLY A 232 7.29 20.75 -12.40
C GLY A 232 6.87 19.39 -12.95
N GLY A 233 7.73 18.37 -12.80
CA GLY A 233 7.39 17.00 -13.14
C GLY A 233 6.25 16.41 -12.29
N LEU A 234 6.28 16.61 -10.96
CA LEU A 234 5.18 16.19 -10.09
C LEU A 234 3.86 16.90 -10.45
N LEU A 235 3.90 18.22 -10.68
CA LEU A 235 2.73 18.98 -11.12
C LEU A 235 2.20 18.49 -12.47
N GLY A 236 3.10 18.19 -13.41
CA GLY A 236 2.76 17.59 -14.70
C GLY A 236 2.14 16.20 -14.57
N VAL A 237 2.63 15.36 -13.64
CA VAL A 237 2.00 14.06 -13.34
C VAL A 237 0.59 14.25 -12.77
N CYS A 238 0.39 15.19 -11.85
CA CYS A 238 -0.94 15.50 -11.33
C CYS A 238 -1.89 15.99 -12.43
N ALA A 239 -1.47 16.96 -13.23
CA ALA A 239 -2.26 17.51 -14.34
C ALA A 239 -2.55 16.46 -15.42
N GLY A 240 -1.55 15.64 -15.77
CA GLY A 240 -1.70 14.55 -16.74
C GLY A 240 -2.62 13.44 -16.24
N THR A 241 -2.52 13.07 -14.96
CA THR A 241 -3.43 12.09 -14.35
C THR A 241 -4.87 12.61 -14.35
N TYR A 242 -5.07 13.89 -14.01
CA TYR A 242 -6.37 14.53 -14.11
C TYR A 242 -6.91 14.51 -15.55
N GLY A 243 -6.09 14.90 -16.53
CA GLY A 243 -6.48 14.85 -17.95
C GLY A 243 -6.83 13.44 -18.45
N VAL A 244 -6.12 12.40 -18.00
CA VAL A 244 -6.45 11.01 -18.36
C VAL A 244 -7.77 10.53 -17.73
N LEU A 245 -8.20 11.16 -16.64
CA LEU A 245 -9.44 10.82 -15.94
C LEU A 245 -10.66 11.61 -16.42
N THR A 246 -10.46 12.73 -17.13
CA THR A 246 -11.56 13.54 -17.69
C THR A 246 -11.86 13.17 -19.14
N ALA A 247 -13.13 13.26 -19.54
CA ALA A 247 -13.56 12.98 -20.92
C ALA A 247 -12.93 13.96 -21.94
N GLU A 248 -12.69 15.20 -21.53
CA GLU A 248 -12.10 16.26 -22.35
C GLU A 248 -10.56 16.13 -22.47
N GLY A 249 -9.92 15.33 -21.61
CA GLY A 249 -8.46 15.22 -21.54
C GLY A 249 -7.84 14.12 -22.39
N GLY A 250 -8.61 13.49 -23.29
CA GLY A 250 -8.15 12.37 -24.11
C GLY A 250 -6.91 12.66 -24.98
N THR A 251 -6.74 13.90 -25.45
CA THR A 251 -5.63 14.28 -26.34
C THR A 251 -4.39 14.80 -25.61
N TYR A 252 -4.57 15.59 -24.53
CA TYR A 252 -3.46 16.21 -23.81
C TYR A 252 -3.06 15.47 -22.51
N GLY A 253 -3.94 14.66 -21.92
CA GLY A 253 -3.68 14.01 -20.64
C GLY A 253 -2.47 13.07 -20.68
N LEU A 254 -2.41 12.20 -21.69
CA LEU A 254 -1.31 11.25 -21.86
C LEU A 254 0.04 11.90 -22.16
N PRO A 255 0.18 12.85 -23.11
CA PRO A 255 1.47 13.52 -23.34
C PRO A 255 1.91 14.37 -22.15
N VAL A 256 0.99 15.05 -21.44
CA VAL A 256 1.31 15.81 -20.22
C VAL A 256 1.77 14.88 -19.10
N LEU A 257 1.12 13.72 -18.94
CA LEU A 257 1.53 12.70 -17.96
C LEU A 257 2.95 12.17 -18.25
N LEU A 258 3.23 11.83 -19.52
CA LEU A 258 4.53 11.28 -19.93
C LEU A 258 5.65 12.31 -19.80
N THR A 259 5.41 13.56 -20.21
CA THR A 259 6.39 14.65 -20.07
C THR A 259 6.62 15.02 -18.60
N GLY A 260 5.56 15.07 -17.79
CA GLY A 260 5.66 15.27 -16.33
C GLY A 260 6.45 14.14 -15.66
N LEU A 261 6.18 12.88 -16.01
CA LEU A 261 6.92 11.73 -15.50
C LEU A 261 8.40 11.78 -15.90
N ALA A 262 8.69 12.11 -17.18
CA ALA A 262 10.06 12.26 -17.66
C ALA A 262 10.80 13.40 -16.94
N ALA A 263 10.15 14.55 -16.74
CA ALA A 263 10.70 15.67 -15.98
C ALA A 263 10.98 15.30 -14.52
N ALA A 264 10.06 14.59 -13.86
CA ALA A 264 10.24 14.13 -12.48
C ALA A 264 11.41 13.13 -12.37
N LEU A 265 11.47 12.14 -13.27
CA LEU A 265 12.53 11.13 -13.28
C LEU A 265 13.91 11.73 -13.60
N THR A 266 13.98 12.66 -14.54
CA THR A 266 15.23 13.38 -14.86
C THR A 266 15.68 14.26 -13.70
N GLY A 267 14.76 14.97 -13.05
CA GLY A 267 15.03 15.71 -11.81
C GLY A 267 15.60 14.80 -10.71
N LEU A 268 14.95 13.65 -10.45
CA LEU A 268 15.42 12.68 -9.47
C LEU A 268 16.77 12.06 -9.84
N ARG A 269 17.03 11.80 -11.12
CA ARG A 269 18.31 11.24 -11.61
C ARG A 269 19.45 12.26 -11.47
N LEU A 270 19.21 13.52 -11.82
CA LEU A 270 20.15 14.63 -11.66
C LEU A 270 20.42 14.91 -10.18
N GLY A 271 19.39 14.84 -9.33
CA GLY A 271 19.54 14.91 -7.88
C GLY A 271 20.32 13.73 -7.30
N GLY A 272 20.15 12.52 -7.85
CA GLY A 272 20.82 11.30 -7.41
C GLY A 272 22.33 11.27 -7.69
N ARG A 273 22.80 11.96 -8.73
CA ARG A 273 24.24 12.09 -9.03
C ARG A 273 25.03 12.88 -7.99
N ARG A 274 24.36 13.54 -7.06
CA ARG A 274 24.96 14.41 -6.01
C ARG A 274 25.42 13.66 -4.77
N SER A 275 25.00 12.41 -4.60
CA SER A 275 25.34 11.59 -3.45
C SER A 275 26.19 10.41 -3.93
N PRO A 276 27.54 10.49 -3.83
CA PRO A 276 28.39 9.34 -4.12
C PRO A 276 28.03 8.23 -3.13
N ARG A 277 27.41 7.17 -3.64
CA ARG A 277 26.93 6.03 -2.87
C ARG A 277 27.61 4.77 -3.36
N THR A 278 28.23 4.04 -2.45
CA THR A 278 28.60 2.65 -2.66
C THR A 278 27.47 1.77 -2.09
N ARG A 279 26.97 0.81 -2.90
CA ARG A 279 25.93 -0.13 -2.46
C ARG A 279 26.59 -1.49 -2.22
N TYR A 280 26.60 -1.94 -0.96
CA TYR A 280 27.27 -3.18 -0.55
C TYR A 280 26.66 -4.47 -1.13
N ARG A 281 25.49 -4.41 -1.78
CA ARG A 281 24.91 -5.46 -2.64
C ARG A 281 23.73 -4.83 -3.37
N PRO A 282 23.89 -4.34 -4.61
CA PRO A 282 22.82 -3.65 -5.31
C PRO A 282 21.69 -4.63 -5.64
N ASP A 283 20.45 -4.23 -5.37
CA ASP A 283 19.28 -4.91 -5.91
C ASP A 283 19.22 -4.64 -7.42
N VAL A 284 19.67 -5.60 -8.23
CA VAL A 284 19.68 -5.48 -9.68
C VAL A 284 18.27 -5.66 -10.26
N TRP A 285 17.93 -4.81 -11.22
CA TRP A 285 16.71 -4.94 -12.00
C TRP A 285 16.89 -6.02 -13.07
N GLY A 286 16.69 -7.27 -12.71
CA GLY A 286 16.84 -8.41 -13.62
C GLY A 286 15.62 -8.63 -14.53
N VAL A 287 15.75 -9.59 -15.45
CA VAL A 287 14.68 -10.01 -16.39
C VAL A 287 13.37 -10.33 -15.67
N ARG A 288 13.43 -11.02 -14.53
CA ARG A 288 12.24 -11.35 -13.73
C ARG A 288 11.51 -10.10 -13.20
N ALA A 289 12.23 -9.04 -12.85
CA ALA A 289 11.62 -7.78 -12.42
C ALA A 289 10.89 -7.10 -13.59
N TRP A 290 11.47 -7.14 -14.80
CA TRP A 290 10.81 -6.68 -16.02
C TRP A 290 9.56 -7.48 -16.35
N LEU A 291 9.60 -8.80 -16.24
CA LEU A 291 8.46 -9.66 -16.51
C LEU A 291 7.30 -9.40 -15.54
N VAL A 292 7.59 -9.27 -14.24
CA VAL A 292 6.57 -8.93 -13.22
C VAL A 292 5.98 -7.55 -13.46
N ALA A 293 6.82 -6.51 -13.59
CA ALA A 293 6.35 -5.16 -13.84
C ALA A 293 5.59 -5.05 -15.17
N GLY A 294 6.13 -5.65 -16.23
CA GLY A 294 5.54 -5.70 -17.56
C GLY A 294 4.19 -6.40 -17.58
N SER A 295 4.01 -7.48 -16.82
CA SER A 295 2.70 -8.16 -16.73
C SER A 295 1.60 -7.27 -16.15
N GLY A 296 1.87 -6.51 -15.08
CA GLY A 296 0.88 -5.58 -14.53
C GLY A 296 0.62 -4.37 -15.43
N VAL A 297 1.67 -3.85 -16.09
CA VAL A 297 1.52 -2.79 -17.10
C VAL A 297 0.70 -3.28 -18.29
N ALA A 298 0.92 -4.51 -18.75
CA ALA A 298 0.14 -5.12 -19.83
C ALA A 298 -1.33 -5.29 -19.45
N VAL A 299 -1.63 -5.77 -18.23
CA VAL A 299 -3.01 -5.87 -17.72
C VAL A 299 -3.69 -4.50 -17.73
N ALA A 300 -3.00 -3.46 -17.23
CA ALA A 300 -3.54 -2.10 -17.22
C ALA A 300 -3.79 -1.56 -18.64
N ALA A 301 -2.80 -1.68 -19.53
CA ALA A 301 -2.89 -1.18 -20.90
C ALA A 301 -4.01 -1.89 -21.69
N LEU A 302 -4.09 -3.22 -21.61
CA LEU A 302 -5.11 -3.99 -22.31
C LEU A 302 -6.51 -3.66 -21.79
N LEU A 303 -6.71 -3.46 -20.48
CA LEU A 303 -8.01 -3.05 -19.93
C LEU A 303 -8.39 -1.63 -20.33
N ILE A 304 -7.42 -0.71 -20.41
CA ILE A 304 -7.66 0.64 -20.94
C ILE A 304 -8.08 0.57 -22.42
N VAL A 305 -7.41 -0.27 -23.21
CA VAL A 305 -7.74 -0.47 -24.62
C VAL A 305 -9.12 -1.12 -24.78
N CYS A 306 -9.43 -2.17 -24.02
CA CYS A 306 -10.76 -2.77 -24.00
C CYS A 306 -11.84 -1.75 -23.58
N ALA A 307 -11.56 -0.88 -22.61
CA ALA A 307 -12.49 0.17 -22.19
C ALA A 307 -12.73 1.22 -23.29
N ALA A 308 -11.75 1.44 -24.18
CA ALA A 308 -11.90 2.35 -25.31
C ALA A 308 -12.72 1.75 -26.46
N TYR A 309 -12.61 0.43 -26.69
CA TYR A 309 -13.34 -0.25 -27.77
C TYR A 309 -14.74 -0.73 -27.37
N ASP A 310 -14.91 -1.25 -26.15
CA ASP A 310 -16.17 -1.81 -25.66
C ASP A 310 -16.38 -1.50 -24.17
N ALA A 311 -16.76 -0.26 -23.90
CA ALA A 311 -17.03 0.21 -22.54
C ALA A 311 -18.22 -0.52 -21.89
N ALA A 312 -19.19 -1.00 -22.69
CA ALA A 312 -20.39 -1.66 -22.20
C ALA A 312 -20.08 -3.01 -21.54
N ALA A 313 -19.14 -3.78 -22.10
CA ALA A 313 -18.69 -5.05 -21.50
C ALA A 313 -18.01 -4.89 -20.13
N LEU A 314 -17.38 -3.73 -19.89
CA LEU A 314 -16.65 -3.41 -18.65
C LEU A 314 -17.52 -2.77 -17.57
N HIS A 315 -18.66 -2.23 -17.97
CA HIS A 315 -19.63 -1.55 -17.12
C HIS A 315 -21.03 -2.12 -17.33
N PRO A 316 -21.33 -3.31 -16.75
CA PRO A 316 -22.65 -3.90 -16.88
C PRO A 316 -23.72 -2.96 -16.31
N GLY A 317 -24.74 -2.69 -17.12
CA GLY A 317 -25.88 -1.86 -16.73
C GLY A 317 -26.70 -2.53 -15.63
N VAL A 318 -27.14 -1.73 -14.67
CA VAL A 318 -28.09 -2.16 -13.62
C VAL A 318 -29.54 -1.86 -13.98
N VAL A 319 -29.78 -1.09 -15.06
CA VAL A 319 -31.10 -0.74 -15.60
C VAL A 319 -31.07 -0.96 -17.11
N PRO A 320 -31.77 -1.97 -17.67
CA PRO A 320 -32.49 -3.05 -16.99
C PRO A 320 -31.57 -4.04 -16.27
N LEU A 321 -32.09 -4.79 -15.30
CA LEU A 321 -31.36 -5.86 -14.61
C LEU A 321 -30.97 -6.94 -15.61
N THR A 322 -29.67 -7.02 -15.92
CA THR A 322 -29.10 -8.07 -16.75
C THR A 322 -28.00 -8.77 -15.96
N SER A 323 -27.88 -10.09 -16.13
CA SER A 323 -26.78 -10.84 -15.50
C SER A 323 -25.46 -10.40 -16.12
N PRO A 324 -24.44 -10.01 -15.33
CA PRO A 324 -23.15 -9.63 -15.88
C PRO A 324 -22.52 -10.84 -16.56
N SER A 325 -22.18 -10.71 -17.84
CA SER A 325 -21.41 -11.71 -18.57
C SER A 325 -19.92 -11.53 -18.29
N LEU A 326 -19.14 -12.60 -18.47
CA LEU A 326 -17.68 -12.55 -18.39
C LEU A 326 -17.10 -12.25 -19.78
N PRO A 327 -16.62 -11.03 -20.05
CA PRO A 327 -16.00 -10.75 -21.34
C PRO A 327 -14.63 -11.43 -21.40
N LEU A 328 -14.48 -12.35 -22.35
CA LEU A 328 -13.30 -13.24 -22.44
C LEU A 328 -11.99 -12.47 -22.71
N GLY A 329 -12.04 -11.40 -23.51
CA GLY A 329 -10.86 -10.55 -23.80
C GLY A 329 -10.28 -9.89 -22.55
N PRO A 330 -11.05 -9.07 -21.81
CA PRO A 330 -10.63 -8.50 -20.53
C PRO A 330 -10.24 -9.55 -19.50
N ALA A 331 -10.95 -10.68 -19.44
CA ALA A 331 -10.59 -11.78 -18.54
C ALA A 331 -9.20 -12.36 -18.89
N ALA A 332 -8.91 -12.63 -20.17
CA ALA A 332 -7.60 -13.10 -20.63
C ALA A 332 -6.49 -12.07 -20.34
N ALA A 333 -6.78 -10.77 -20.50
CA ALA A 333 -5.85 -9.72 -20.16
C ALA A 333 -5.50 -9.72 -18.66
N ILE A 334 -6.48 -9.92 -17.76
CA ILE A 334 -6.26 -10.01 -16.30
C ILE A 334 -5.41 -11.23 -15.95
N LEU A 335 -5.57 -12.36 -16.66
CA LEU A 335 -4.78 -13.57 -16.43
C LEU A 335 -3.28 -13.37 -16.69
N LEU A 336 -2.87 -12.40 -17.51
CA LEU A 336 -1.45 -12.03 -17.63
C LEU A 336 -0.86 -11.59 -16.27
N GLY A 337 -1.70 -11.07 -15.37
CA GLY A 337 -1.32 -10.73 -14.00
C GLY A 337 -0.86 -11.93 -13.16
N LEU A 338 -1.12 -13.18 -13.59
CA LEU A 338 -0.61 -14.41 -12.95
C LEU A 338 0.84 -14.74 -13.32
N LEU A 339 1.42 -14.07 -14.30
CA LEU A 339 2.81 -14.30 -14.75
C LEU A 339 3.84 -14.35 -13.59
N PRO A 340 3.76 -13.49 -12.55
CA PRO A 340 4.67 -13.59 -11.41
C PRO A 340 4.64 -14.94 -10.71
N ALA A 341 3.51 -15.65 -10.71
CA ALA A 341 3.37 -16.95 -10.06
C ALA A 341 4.26 -18.04 -10.70
N PHE A 342 4.62 -17.88 -11.98
CA PHE A 342 5.42 -18.83 -12.74
C PHE A 342 6.89 -18.41 -12.85
N VAL A 343 7.16 -17.10 -12.86
CA VAL A 343 8.50 -16.55 -13.14
C VAL A 343 9.31 -16.29 -11.86
N VAL A 344 8.63 -16.07 -10.74
CA VAL A 344 9.28 -15.81 -9.46
C VAL A 344 9.45 -17.15 -8.72
N PRO A 345 10.67 -17.49 -8.25
CA PRO A 345 10.84 -18.65 -7.39
C PRO A 345 10.14 -18.43 -6.05
N THR A 346 9.43 -19.44 -5.57
CA THR A 346 8.82 -19.43 -4.26
C THR A 346 9.91 -19.34 -3.18
N PRO A 347 9.79 -18.44 -2.19
CA PRO A 347 10.75 -18.39 -1.10
C PRO A 347 10.72 -19.73 -0.34
N PRO A 348 11.87 -20.28 0.08
CA PRO A 348 11.88 -21.48 0.89
C PRO A 348 11.07 -21.21 2.15
N ARG A 349 10.04 -22.03 2.39
CA ARG A 349 9.28 -21.98 3.64
C ARG A 349 10.26 -22.30 4.74
N SER A 350 10.33 -21.45 5.75
CA SER A 350 11.13 -21.69 6.94
C SER A 350 10.64 -23.02 7.52
N ALA A 351 11.43 -24.09 7.40
CA ALA A 351 11.11 -25.33 8.10
C ALA A 351 10.93 -24.97 9.58
N PRO A 352 9.90 -25.50 10.27
CA PRO A 352 9.80 -25.34 11.71
C PRO A 352 11.16 -25.72 12.28
N LEU A 353 11.79 -24.83 13.04
CA LEU A 353 13.03 -25.12 13.75
C LEU A 353 12.81 -26.45 14.47
N GLU A 354 13.37 -27.51 13.92
CA GLU A 354 13.41 -28.80 14.59
C GLU A 354 14.05 -28.52 15.93
N SER A 355 13.27 -28.73 16.99
CA SER A 355 13.63 -28.44 18.35
C SER A 355 15.02 -28.98 18.58
N ALA A 356 16.00 -28.09 18.75
CA ALA A 356 17.36 -28.48 19.03
C ALA A 356 17.33 -29.53 20.14
N PRO A 357 17.99 -30.69 19.97
CA PRO A 357 17.98 -31.73 20.99
C PRO A 357 18.43 -31.11 22.32
N PRO A 358 17.80 -31.49 23.45
CA PRO A 358 18.09 -30.88 24.74
C PRO A 358 19.59 -30.98 24.99
N ARG A 359 20.25 -29.82 25.15
CA ARG A 359 21.66 -29.76 25.52
C ARG A 359 21.83 -30.63 26.76
N SER A 360 22.56 -31.74 26.63
CA SER A 360 22.85 -32.62 27.75
C SER A 360 23.45 -31.79 28.88
N ALA A 361 22.92 -31.99 30.08
CA ALA A 361 23.38 -31.33 31.30
C ALA A 361 24.91 -31.36 31.39
N ALA A 362 25.51 -30.19 31.60
CA ALA A 362 26.93 -30.07 31.90
C ALA A 362 27.27 -30.90 33.16
N PRO A 363 28.46 -31.54 33.21
CA PRO A 363 28.84 -32.34 34.36
C PRO A 363 29.00 -31.44 35.59
N ARG A 364 28.35 -31.83 36.69
CA ARG A 364 28.47 -31.15 37.99
C ARG A 364 29.94 -31.14 38.42
N SER A 365 30.47 -29.96 38.74
CA SER A 365 31.82 -29.80 39.30
C SER A 365 31.94 -30.60 40.59
N ALA A 366 32.98 -31.42 40.67
CA ALA A 366 33.36 -32.16 41.87
C ALA A 366 33.59 -31.21 43.06
N ALA A 367 33.12 -31.63 44.24
CA ALA A 367 33.35 -30.94 45.50
C ALA A 367 34.83 -31.09 45.94
N PRO A 368 35.41 -30.10 46.66
CA PRO A 368 36.76 -30.22 47.17
C PRO A 368 36.79 -31.16 48.39
N THR A 369 37.55 -32.23 48.28
CA THR A 369 37.86 -33.15 49.38
C THR A 369 38.64 -32.39 50.45
N LYS A 370 38.12 -32.40 51.69
CA LYS A 370 38.83 -31.88 52.87
C LYS A 370 39.99 -32.81 53.20
N GLU A 371 41.19 -32.26 53.19
CA GLU A 371 42.40 -32.85 53.74
C GLU A 371 42.54 -32.41 55.20
N ARG A 372 42.46 -33.34 56.16
CA ARG A 372 43.02 -33.20 57.51
C ARG A 372 43.29 -34.57 58.15
N ALA A 373 44.56 -34.73 58.54
CA ALA A 373 45.18 -35.71 59.44
C ALA A 373 45.35 -37.14 58.91
#